data_AF-A0A6U1YHA7-F1
#
_entry.id   AF-A0A6U1YHA7-F1
#
_cell.length_a   1.000
_cell.length_b   1.000
_cell.length_c   1.000
_cell.angle_alpha   90.00
_cell.angle_beta   90.00
_cell.angle_gamma   90.00
#
_symmetry.space_group_name_H-M   'P 1'
#
loop_
_entity.id
_entity.type
_entity.pdbx_description
1 polymer ?
#
loop_
_entity_poly.entity_id
_entity_poly.type
_entity_poly.pdbx_seq_one_letter_code
_entity_poly.pdbx_strand_id
1 'polypeptide(L)'
;QATITMYDNAEKTFCEFDGDDSGHLDNDELKAALCSILKEEITESQVDSVRKQFDVYDDGKIDISEFKLMMKYFEKAKNGALTRSDSVQQLENAINAAKKDTDDLLTEISTKIYPFRDLLCIQKDGEDAELVATDTPNHDDDFEPAFPATHMRCLALVSHNEMKGTMKKFVIANKNILKKFRLTGTNSTMTMLKEVFAGESGIVFGPSCRSGPLGGDAELVAQMCSGKIGGMIFFQDPMSAHPHQADIDCLCRQALVHNAVIMCNPTTALLGLSTFRTALKEGKPELIPSFFFSLQSPAVTAYKANQKKVIQSFASSNEANTVATATD
;
A
#
# COMPACT_ATOMS: atom_id res chain seq x y z
N GLN A 1 23.32 -38.95 20.05
CA GLN A 1 23.60 -37.58 20.54
C GLN A 1 23.29 -36.65 19.40
N ALA A 2 22.19 -35.90 19.51
CA ALA A 2 21.66 -35.09 18.42
C ALA A 2 22.62 -33.94 18.09
N THR A 3 22.93 -33.78 16.80
CA THR A 3 23.64 -32.65 16.24
C THR A 3 22.77 -31.40 16.42
N ILE A 4 23.02 -30.66 17.50
CA ILE A 4 22.47 -29.31 17.68
C ILE A 4 23.19 -28.42 16.66
N THR A 5 22.44 -27.88 15.70
CA THR A 5 22.92 -26.95 14.68
C THR A 5 23.31 -25.63 15.33
N MET A 6 24.25 -24.89 14.73
CA MET A 6 24.68 -23.58 15.26
C MET A 6 23.50 -22.59 15.32
N TYR A 7 22.51 -22.76 14.43
CA TYR A 7 21.26 -22.00 14.41
C TYR A 7 20.41 -22.13 15.69
N ASP A 8 20.28 -23.34 16.25
CA ASP A 8 19.43 -23.59 17.43
C ASP A 8 20.03 -23.01 18.73
N ASN A 9 21.34 -22.72 18.74
CA ASN A 9 22.02 -22.08 19.87
C ASN A 9 22.17 -20.56 19.70
N ALA A 10 21.73 -19.95 18.60
CA ALA A 10 21.96 -18.53 18.32
C ALA A 10 21.32 -17.61 19.38
N GLU A 11 20.11 -17.92 19.85
CA GLU A 11 19.45 -17.16 20.95
C GLU A 11 20.22 -17.29 22.26
N LYS A 12 20.68 -18.51 22.57
CA LYS A 12 21.42 -18.77 23.80
C LYS A 12 22.77 -18.07 23.79
N THR A 13 23.48 -18.11 22.67
CA THR A 13 24.75 -17.39 22.50
C THR A 13 24.52 -15.88 22.54
N PHE A 14 23.48 -15.36 21.91
CA PHE A 14 23.15 -13.93 21.97
C PHE A 14 22.96 -13.47 23.42
N CYS A 15 22.11 -14.15 24.19
CA CYS A 15 21.88 -13.82 25.60
C CYS A 15 23.09 -14.10 26.53
N GLU A 16 24.00 -14.99 26.14
CA GLU A 16 25.23 -15.23 26.91
C GLU A 16 26.23 -14.06 26.78
N PHE A 17 26.17 -13.30 25.68
CA PHE A 17 27.12 -12.22 25.37
C PHE A 17 26.52 -10.81 25.44
N ASP A 18 25.19 -10.67 25.48
CA ASP A 18 24.47 -9.42 25.83
C ASP A 18 24.61 -9.18 27.34
N GLY A 19 25.73 -8.56 27.74
CA GLY A 19 26.12 -8.44 29.14
C GLY A 19 25.37 -7.36 29.89
N ASP A 20 24.77 -6.40 29.17
CA ASP A 20 23.98 -5.31 29.72
C ASP A 20 22.45 -5.53 29.59
N ASP A 21 22.02 -6.69 29.07
CA ASP A 21 20.63 -7.06 28.79
C ASP A 21 19.92 -5.99 27.92
N SER A 22 20.65 -5.30 27.03
CA SER A 22 20.08 -4.25 26.18
C SER A 22 19.29 -4.81 25.01
N GLY A 23 19.37 -6.12 24.75
CA GLY A 23 18.75 -6.76 23.60
C GLY A 23 19.50 -6.53 22.28
N HIS A 24 20.71 -5.99 22.35
CA HIS A 24 21.58 -5.68 21.21
C HIS A 24 23.02 -5.98 21.60
N LEU A 25 23.84 -6.49 20.68
CA LEU A 25 25.28 -6.67 20.92
C LEU A 25 26.04 -5.44 20.42
N ASP A 26 26.82 -4.84 21.29
CA ASP A 26 27.81 -3.84 20.90
C ASP A 26 29.05 -4.46 20.23
N ASN A 27 30.05 -3.65 19.90
CA ASN A 27 31.25 -4.13 19.20
C ASN A 27 32.07 -5.13 20.04
N ASP A 28 32.18 -4.86 21.34
CA ASP A 28 32.98 -5.68 22.26
C ASP A 28 32.27 -7.00 22.55
N GLU A 29 30.94 -6.96 22.72
CA GLU A 29 30.08 -8.12 22.90
C GLU A 29 30.01 -8.98 21.63
N LEU A 30 29.88 -8.35 20.46
CA LEU A 30 29.90 -9.03 19.16
C LEU A 30 31.27 -9.70 18.92
N LYS A 31 32.37 -9.02 19.26
CA LYS A 31 33.72 -9.59 19.18
C LYS A 31 33.87 -10.82 20.05
N ALA A 32 33.41 -10.75 21.30
CA ALA A 32 33.45 -11.87 22.24
C ALA A 32 32.60 -13.05 21.74
N ALA A 33 31.38 -12.78 21.25
CA ALA A 33 30.49 -13.79 20.69
C ALA A 33 31.13 -14.49 19.49
N LEU A 34 31.68 -13.72 18.52
CA LEU A 34 32.30 -14.27 17.32
C LEU A 34 33.57 -15.07 17.64
N CYS A 35 34.40 -14.63 18.58
CA CYS A 35 35.59 -15.37 19.02
C CYS A 35 35.22 -16.72 19.66
N SER A 36 34.13 -16.75 20.45
CA SER A 36 33.59 -17.98 21.05
C SER A 36 33.04 -18.95 20.00
N ILE A 37 32.30 -18.42 19.02
CA ILE A 37 31.67 -19.20 17.94
C ILE A 37 32.71 -19.79 16.99
N LEU A 38 33.69 -18.98 16.57
CA LEU A 38 34.70 -19.36 15.59
C LEU A 38 35.92 -20.06 16.23
N LYS A 39 36.11 -19.93 17.55
CA LYS A 39 37.26 -20.44 18.31
C LYS A 39 38.60 -19.92 17.77
N GLU A 40 38.59 -18.71 17.23
CA GLU A 40 39.75 -18.01 16.67
C GLU A 40 39.74 -16.56 17.16
N GLU A 41 40.92 -15.94 17.23
CA GLU A 41 41.02 -14.52 17.55
C GLU A 41 40.62 -13.68 16.33
N ILE A 42 39.68 -12.77 16.56
CA ILE A 42 39.16 -11.86 15.54
C ILE A 42 39.59 -10.44 15.90
N THR A 43 40.13 -9.74 14.90
CA THR A 43 40.59 -8.36 15.07
C THR A 43 39.40 -7.39 15.11
N GLU A 44 39.57 -6.23 15.75
CA GLU A 44 38.51 -5.19 15.80
C GLU A 44 38.07 -4.74 14.40
N SER A 45 39.01 -4.64 13.47
CA SER A 45 38.69 -4.33 12.07
C SER A 45 37.77 -5.36 11.42
N GLN A 46 37.89 -6.64 11.77
CA GLN A 46 37.02 -7.70 11.24
C GLN A 46 35.64 -7.65 11.88
N VAL A 47 35.55 -7.33 13.18
CA VAL A 47 34.27 -7.15 13.87
C VAL A 47 33.51 -5.95 13.31
N ASP A 48 34.20 -4.84 13.06
CA ASP A 48 33.61 -3.67 12.40
C ASP A 48 33.10 -3.98 10.99
N SER A 49 33.84 -4.76 10.21
CA SER A 49 33.39 -5.21 8.88
C SER A 49 32.14 -6.09 8.97
N VAL A 50 32.08 -7.01 9.93
CA VAL A 50 30.92 -7.88 10.14
C VAL A 50 29.73 -7.06 10.63
N ARG A 51 29.91 -6.17 11.61
CA ARG A 51 28.86 -5.30 12.13
C ARG A 51 28.24 -4.46 11.02
N LYS A 52 29.05 -3.72 10.24
CA LYS A 52 28.56 -2.92 9.11
C LYS A 52 27.79 -3.71 8.04
N GLN A 53 27.99 -5.02 7.98
CA GLN A 53 27.31 -5.86 7.00
C GLN A 53 25.95 -6.37 7.48
N PHE A 54 25.82 -6.62 8.78
CA PHE A 54 24.64 -7.22 9.40
C PHE A 54 23.78 -6.25 10.20
N ASP A 55 24.30 -5.08 10.56
CA ASP A 55 23.55 -3.95 11.10
C ASP A 55 22.74 -3.34 9.94
N VAL A 56 21.52 -3.88 9.76
CA VAL A 56 20.59 -3.49 8.69
C VAL A 56 20.03 -2.11 8.97
N TYR A 57 19.98 -1.71 10.24
CA TYR A 57 19.39 -0.45 10.69
C TYR A 57 20.41 0.69 10.86
N ASP A 58 21.71 0.41 10.64
CA ASP A 58 22.85 1.32 10.81
C ASP A 58 22.86 2.03 12.18
N ASP A 59 22.43 1.31 13.22
CA ASP A 59 22.32 1.83 14.58
C ASP A 59 23.60 1.63 15.41
N GLY A 60 24.60 0.99 14.81
CA GLY A 60 25.89 0.69 15.39
C GLY A 60 25.89 -0.52 16.32
N LYS A 61 24.79 -1.30 16.35
CA LYS A 61 24.62 -2.50 17.18
C LYS A 61 24.07 -3.65 16.34
N ILE A 62 24.02 -4.85 16.93
CA ILE A 62 23.46 -6.04 16.28
C ILE A 62 22.30 -6.58 17.11
N ASP A 63 21.11 -6.61 16.52
CA ASP A 63 19.93 -7.21 17.15
C ASP A 63 19.92 -8.76 17.01
N ILE A 64 19.02 -9.42 17.73
CA ILE A 64 18.92 -10.88 17.73
C ILE A 64 18.55 -11.47 16.35
N SER A 65 17.81 -10.74 15.53
CA SER A 65 17.41 -11.15 14.17
C SER A 65 18.60 -11.08 13.24
N GLU A 66 19.39 -10.02 13.33
CA GLU A 66 20.64 -9.80 12.60
C GLU A 66 21.69 -10.84 13.01
N PHE A 67 21.83 -11.11 14.32
CA PHE A 67 22.73 -12.15 14.84
C PHE A 67 22.34 -13.55 14.38
N LYS A 68 21.04 -13.89 14.35
CA LYS A 68 20.55 -15.17 13.82
C LYS A 68 20.83 -15.30 12.32
N LEU A 69 20.66 -14.22 11.56
CA LEU A 69 20.96 -14.20 10.15
C LEU A 69 22.46 -14.45 9.93
N MET A 70 23.32 -13.77 10.67
CA MET A 70 24.76 -13.96 10.69
C MET A 70 25.14 -15.43 10.97
N MET A 71 24.60 -16.03 12.04
CA MET A 71 24.87 -17.43 12.41
C MET A 71 24.47 -18.43 11.32
N LYS A 72 23.34 -18.19 10.65
CA LYS A 72 22.88 -19.00 9.52
C LYS A 72 23.85 -18.96 8.33
N TYR A 73 24.46 -17.81 8.06
CA TYR A 73 25.46 -17.67 6.99
C TYR A 73 26.78 -18.38 7.34
N PHE A 74 27.25 -18.26 8.58
CA PHE A 74 28.44 -18.99 9.05
C PHE A 74 28.27 -20.52 8.96
N GLU A 75 27.08 -21.04 9.30
CA GLU A 75 26.79 -22.47 9.20
C GLU A 75 26.76 -22.96 7.73
N LYS A 76 26.22 -22.14 6.82
CA LYS A 76 26.20 -22.42 5.38
C LYS A 76 27.61 -22.42 4.78
N ALA A 77 28.48 -21.51 5.22
CA ALA A 77 29.90 -21.47 4.81
C ALA A 77 30.68 -22.70 5.29
N LYS A 78 30.37 -23.23 6.48
CA LYS A 78 31.04 -24.41 7.07
C LYS A 78 30.67 -25.74 6.40
N ASN A 79 29.47 -25.84 5.82
CA ASN A 79 28.98 -27.05 5.14
C ASN A 79 29.41 -27.13 3.66
N GLY A 80 29.95 -26.05 3.09
CA GLY A 80 30.69 -26.07 1.82
C GLY A 80 32.16 -26.42 2.07
N ALA A 81 32.75 -27.30 1.26
CA ALA A 81 34.15 -27.70 1.39
C ALA A 81 35.11 -26.49 1.20
N LEU A 82 35.47 -25.81 2.29
CA LEU A 82 36.23 -24.56 2.25
C LEU A 82 37.36 -24.57 3.28
N THR A 83 38.53 -24.11 2.85
CA THR A 83 39.78 -24.12 3.62
C THR A 83 39.85 -22.94 4.61
N ARG A 84 40.34 -23.26 5.82
CA ARG A 84 40.28 -22.49 7.08
C ARG A 84 40.93 -21.09 7.14
N SER A 85 41.46 -20.52 6.05
CA SER A 85 42.30 -19.29 6.13
C SER A 85 41.66 -17.98 5.65
N ASP A 86 40.48 -17.99 5.04
CA ASP A 86 39.82 -16.78 4.49
C ASP A 86 38.32 -16.69 4.86
N SER A 87 37.98 -17.13 6.07
CA SER A 87 36.59 -17.24 6.56
C SER A 87 35.82 -15.92 6.52
N VAL A 88 36.48 -14.79 6.82
CA VAL A 88 35.84 -13.46 6.80
C VAL A 88 35.62 -12.99 5.36
N GLN A 89 36.65 -12.99 4.50
CA GLN A 89 36.54 -12.53 3.11
C GLN A 89 35.51 -13.34 2.30
N GLN A 90 35.39 -14.63 2.58
CA GLN A 90 34.39 -15.49 1.94
C GLN A 90 32.98 -15.25 2.47
N LEU A 91 32.83 -14.86 3.74
CA LEU A 91 31.56 -14.39 4.30
C LEU A 91 31.13 -13.07 3.63
N GLU A 92 32.05 -12.12 3.45
CA GLU A 92 31.77 -10.87 2.73
C GLU A 92 31.28 -11.14 1.31
N ASN A 93 31.94 -12.06 0.60
CA ASN A 93 31.54 -12.44 -0.76
C ASN A 93 30.16 -13.12 -0.81
N ALA A 94 29.84 -13.96 0.18
CA ALA A 94 28.54 -14.63 0.26
C ALA A 94 27.40 -13.65 0.60
N ILE A 95 27.65 -12.68 1.47
CA ILE A 95 26.67 -11.64 1.83
C ILE A 95 26.45 -10.69 0.65
N ASN A 96 27.54 -10.24 0.00
CA ASN A 96 27.43 -9.39 -1.19
C ASN A 96 26.70 -10.10 -2.34
N ALA A 97 26.91 -11.40 -2.51
CA ALA A 97 26.13 -12.20 -3.46
C ALA A 97 24.65 -12.27 -3.08
N ALA A 98 24.31 -12.44 -1.80
CA ALA A 98 22.92 -12.48 -1.35
C ALA A 98 22.19 -11.11 -1.41
N LYS A 99 22.90 -10.01 -1.09
CA LYS A 99 22.38 -8.63 -1.28
C LYS A 99 22.12 -8.39 -2.76
N LYS A 100 23.07 -8.75 -3.63
CA LYS A 100 22.91 -8.67 -5.08
C LYS A 100 21.74 -9.52 -5.58
N ASP A 101 21.59 -10.77 -5.13
CA ASP A 101 20.45 -11.62 -5.51
C ASP A 101 19.12 -11.01 -5.06
N THR A 102 19.10 -10.33 -3.91
CA THR A 102 17.91 -9.61 -3.41
C THR A 102 17.62 -8.38 -4.24
N ASP A 103 18.63 -7.59 -4.59
CA ASP A 103 18.50 -6.42 -5.46
C ASP A 103 18.08 -6.81 -6.89
N ASP A 104 18.63 -7.92 -7.41
CA ASP A 104 18.26 -8.50 -8.70
C ASP A 104 16.81 -9.01 -8.66
N LEU A 105 16.38 -9.66 -7.56
CA LEU A 105 14.99 -10.07 -7.34
C LEU A 105 14.05 -8.87 -7.22
N LEU A 106 14.42 -7.83 -6.47
CA LEU A 106 13.63 -6.61 -6.32
C LEU A 106 13.55 -5.85 -7.64
N THR A 107 14.63 -5.85 -8.43
CA THR A 107 14.65 -5.31 -9.78
C THR A 107 13.77 -6.14 -10.72
N GLU A 108 13.80 -7.47 -10.62
CA GLU A 108 12.94 -8.37 -11.39
C GLU A 108 11.46 -8.19 -11.02
N ILE A 109 11.12 -8.12 -9.73
CA ILE A 109 9.78 -7.80 -9.24
C ILE A 109 9.35 -6.43 -9.74
N SER A 110 10.23 -5.42 -9.62
CA SER A 110 9.95 -4.06 -10.07
C SER A 110 9.77 -3.96 -11.58
N THR A 111 10.42 -4.81 -12.38
CA THR A 111 10.36 -4.75 -13.86
C THR A 111 9.31 -5.68 -14.45
N LYS A 112 9.05 -6.84 -13.83
CA LYS A 112 8.09 -7.84 -14.33
C LYS A 112 6.72 -7.78 -13.65
N ILE A 113 6.65 -7.45 -12.36
CA ILE A 113 5.38 -7.43 -11.59
C ILE A 113 4.76 -6.03 -11.56
N TYR A 114 5.60 -4.99 -11.60
CA TYR A 114 5.16 -3.60 -11.65
C TYR A 114 5.48 -2.95 -13.01
N PRO A 115 4.66 -3.17 -14.06
CA PRO A 115 4.74 -2.37 -15.30
C PRO A 115 4.43 -0.88 -15.05
N PHE A 116 4.20 -0.49 -13.78
CA PHE A 116 3.92 0.84 -13.28
C PHE A 116 5.06 1.40 -12.40
N ARG A 117 6.30 0.88 -12.50
CA ARG A 117 7.44 1.34 -11.70
C ARG A 117 7.54 2.87 -11.61
N ASP A 118 7.52 3.54 -12.76
CA ASP A 118 7.61 5.00 -12.85
C ASP A 118 6.42 5.71 -12.22
N LEU A 119 5.24 5.08 -12.24
CA LEU A 119 4.02 5.60 -11.63
C LEU A 119 4.08 5.51 -10.09
N LEU A 120 4.71 4.46 -9.57
CA LEU A 120 4.84 4.19 -8.15
C LEU A 120 5.98 4.96 -7.49
N CYS A 121 6.78 5.68 -8.28
CA CYS A 121 7.95 6.41 -7.79
C CYS A 121 8.83 5.54 -6.89
N ILE A 122 9.06 4.28 -7.31
CA ILE A 122 9.90 3.33 -6.55
C ILE A 122 11.29 3.93 -6.41
N GLN A 123 11.65 4.29 -5.18
CA GLN A 123 12.98 4.82 -4.84
C GLN A 123 14.01 3.71 -5.08
N LYS A 124 15.18 4.06 -5.63
CA LYS A 124 16.34 3.18 -5.59
C LYS A 124 17.13 3.53 -4.34
N ASP A 125 17.71 2.55 -3.67
CA ASP A 125 18.67 2.81 -2.61
C ASP A 125 19.94 3.40 -3.25
N GLY A 126 20.30 4.64 -2.84
CA GLY A 126 21.41 5.42 -3.39
C GLY A 126 20.96 6.68 -4.15
N GLU A 127 21.54 7.82 -3.78
CA GLU A 127 21.30 9.12 -4.42
C GLU A 127 21.62 9.06 -5.93
N ASP A 128 20.74 9.65 -6.74
CA ASP A 128 20.93 9.93 -8.17
C ASP A 128 20.91 8.75 -9.16
N ALA A 129 19.80 8.01 -9.20
CA ALA A 129 19.52 7.15 -10.34
C ALA A 129 18.39 7.72 -11.21
N GLU A 130 18.75 8.26 -12.39
CA GLU A 130 17.80 8.74 -13.39
C GLU A 130 16.65 7.74 -13.63
N LEU A 131 15.42 8.26 -13.64
CA LEU A 131 14.21 7.55 -14.04
C LEU A 131 14.32 7.23 -15.54
N VAL A 132 14.86 6.06 -15.87
CA VAL A 132 14.87 5.56 -17.24
C VAL A 132 13.42 5.23 -17.60
N ALA A 133 12.79 6.11 -18.39
CA ALA A 133 11.48 5.86 -18.97
C ALA A 133 11.58 4.65 -19.91
N THR A 134 11.22 3.47 -19.41
CA THR A 134 11.03 2.29 -20.24
C THR A 134 9.62 2.35 -20.81
N ASP A 135 9.48 2.24 -22.14
CA ASP A 135 8.19 2.05 -22.80
C ASP A 135 7.43 0.92 -22.09
N THR A 136 6.39 1.28 -21.35
CA THR A 136 5.63 0.37 -20.50
C THR A 136 4.92 -0.66 -21.39
N PRO A 137 5.26 -1.96 -21.32
CA PRO A 137 4.47 -2.99 -21.98
C PRO A 137 3.09 -3.02 -21.33
N ASN A 138 2.05 -2.88 -22.15
CA ASN A 138 0.67 -2.92 -21.70
C ASN A 138 0.35 -4.33 -21.15
N HIS A 139 0.37 -4.51 -19.83
CA HIS A 139 0.10 -5.78 -19.15
C HIS A 139 -1.38 -5.95 -18.75
N ASP A 140 -2.25 -5.05 -19.21
CA ASP A 140 -3.68 -5.11 -18.97
C ASP A 140 -4.35 -6.01 -20.01
N ASP A 141 -4.33 -7.32 -19.80
CA ASP A 141 -5.05 -8.26 -20.67
C ASP A 141 -6.56 -7.97 -20.70
N ASP A 142 -7.14 -7.93 -21.89
CA ASP A 142 -8.60 -7.78 -22.05
C ASP A 142 -9.34 -9.02 -21.57
N PHE A 143 -10.60 -8.83 -21.15
CA PHE A 143 -11.45 -9.90 -20.64
C PHE A 143 -12.94 -9.53 -20.73
N GLU A 144 -13.80 -10.54 -20.78
CA GLU A 144 -15.24 -10.33 -20.71
C GLU A 144 -15.71 -10.18 -19.25
N PRO A 145 -16.39 -9.07 -18.90
CA PRO A 145 -16.87 -8.86 -17.55
C PRO A 145 -18.17 -9.63 -17.31
N ALA A 146 -18.34 -10.21 -16.11
CA ALA A 146 -19.57 -10.86 -15.68
C ALA A 146 -20.75 -9.88 -15.54
N PHE A 147 -20.48 -8.58 -15.41
CA PHE A 147 -21.49 -7.54 -15.27
C PHE A 147 -21.28 -6.43 -16.30
N PRO A 148 -22.34 -5.99 -17.02
CA PRO A 148 -22.27 -4.79 -17.84
C PRO A 148 -21.96 -3.54 -17.01
N ALA A 149 -21.16 -2.62 -17.56
CA ALA A 149 -20.83 -1.34 -16.92
C ALA A 149 -22.07 -0.53 -16.50
N THR A 150 -23.19 -0.68 -17.23
CA THR A 150 -24.47 0.00 -16.97
C THR A 150 -25.23 -0.54 -15.77
N HIS A 151 -24.92 -1.76 -15.30
CA HIS A 151 -25.53 -2.37 -14.11
C HIS A 151 -24.78 -1.99 -12.82
N MET A 152 -23.63 -1.33 -12.95
CA MET A 152 -22.81 -0.90 -11.83
C MET A 152 -22.90 0.62 -11.65
N ARG A 153 -22.68 1.07 -10.42
CA ARG A 153 -22.43 2.49 -10.15
C ARG A 153 -21.15 2.97 -10.82
N CYS A 154 -21.03 4.29 -11.00
CA CYS A 154 -19.88 4.86 -11.65
C CYS A 154 -18.59 4.70 -10.81
N LEU A 155 -17.47 4.56 -11.51
CA LEU A 155 -16.13 4.77 -10.98
C LEU A 155 -15.72 6.22 -11.28
N ALA A 156 -15.54 7.03 -10.24
CA ALA A 156 -15.09 8.40 -10.37
C ALA A 156 -13.57 8.49 -10.47
N LEU A 157 -13.05 9.30 -11.39
CA LEU A 157 -11.63 9.61 -11.51
C LEU A 157 -11.40 11.10 -11.29
N VAL A 158 -10.53 11.42 -10.34
CA VAL A 158 -10.18 12.79 -9.93
C VAL A 158 -8.67 12.86 -9.75
N SER A 159 -8.05 13.96 -10.15
CA SER A 159 -6.61 14.19 -9.94
C SER A 159 -6.32 15.66 -9.74
N HIS A 160 -5.48 15.99 -8.75
CA HIS A 160 -4.87 17.32 -8.66
C HIS A 160 -3.98 17.60 -9.87
N ASN A 161 -3.65 18.88 -10.09
CA ASN A 161 -2.97 19.31 -11.31
C ASN A 161 -1.65 18.57 -11.55
N GLU A 162 -0.78 18.49 -10.55
CA GLU A 162 0.51 17.79 -10.63
C GLU A 162 0.34 16.27 -10.85
N MET A 163 -0.82 15.72 -10.45
CA MET A 163 -1.12 14.30 -10.59
C MET A 163 -1.83 13.93 -11.90
N LYS A 164 -2.13 14.90 -12.78
CA LYS A 164 -2.82 14.62 -14.06
C LYS A 164 -1.99 13.76 -15.01
N GLY A 165 -0.67 13.98 -15.06
CA GLY A 165 0.24 13.17 -15.86
C GLY A 165 0.25 11.71 -15.40
N THR A 166 0.38 11.51 -14.10
CA THR A 166 0.27 10.22 -13.41
C THR A 166 -1.08 9.55 -13.69
N MET A 167 -2.18 10.29 -13.57
CA MET A 167 -3.52 9.76 -13.89
C MET A 167 -3.63 9.29 -15.34
N LYS A 168 -3.15 10.07 -16.31
CA LYS A 168 -3.19 9.68 -17.73
C LYS A 168 -2.39 8.39 -17.98
N LYS A 169 -1.17 8.30 -17.44
CA LYS A 169 -0.34 7.08 -17.53
C LYS A 169 -1.05 5.87 -16.90
N PHE A 170 -1.62 6.04 -15.72
CA PHE A 170 -2.37 4.98 -15.04
C PHE A 170 -3.57 4.48 -15.85
N VAL A 171 -4.34 5.39 -16.46
CA VAL A 171 -5.49 5.01 -17.31
C VAL A 171 -5.04 4.25 -18.55
N ILE A 172 -4.00 4.72 -19.23
CA ILE A 172 -3.47 4.03 -20.43
C ILE A 172 -3.06 2.60 -20.09
N ALA A 173 -2.35 2.43 -18.96
CA ALA A 173 -1.81 1.15 -18.56
C ALA A 173 -2.86 0.21 -17.91
N ASN A 174 -4.08 0.69 -17.64
CA ASN A 174 -5.19 -0.08 -17.06
C ASN A 174 -6.49 0.09 -17.88
N LYS A 175 -6.35 0.34 -19.18
CA LYS A 175 -7.44 0.71 -20.07
C LYS A 175 -8.52 -0.38 -20.21
N ASN A 176 -8.12 -1.64 -20.32
CA ASN A 176 -9.01 -2.78 -20.53
C ASN A 176 -9.83 -3.13 -19.29
N ILE A 177 -9.32 -2.93 -18.07
CA ILE A 177 -10.17 -3.03 -16.88
C ILE A 177 -11.07 -1.79 -16.71
N LEU A 178 -10.52 -0.59 -16.90
CA LEU A 178 -11.27 0.65 -16.70
C LEU A 178 -12.45 0.78 -17.66
N LYS A 179 -12.35 0.30 -18.91
CA LYS A 179 -13.47 0.30 -19.86
C LYS A 179 -14.66 -0.57 -19.43
N LYS A 180 -14.49 -1.47 -18.45
CA LYS A 180 -15.57 -2.31 -17.92
C LYS A 180 -16.42 -1.59 -16.87
N PHE A 181 -16.04 -0.37 -16.48
CA PHE A 181 -16.79 0.48 -15.57
C PHE A 181 -17.45 1.64 -16.31
N ARG A 182 -18.50 2.20 -15.70
CA ARG A 182 -19.03 3.50 -16.10
C ARG A 182 -18.15 4.60 -15.50
N LEU A 183 -17.37 5.29 -16.34
CA LEU A 183 -16.37 6.26 -15.86
C LEU A 183 -16.96 7.68 -15.76
N THR A 184 -16.76 8.33 -14.62
CA THR A 184 -17.13 9.75 -14.38
C THR A 184 -15.95 10.50 -13.77
N GLY A 185 -16.02 11.83 -13.70
CA GLY A 185 -14.95 12.66 -13.16
C GLY A 185 -15.18 14.14 -13.42
N THR A 186 -14.21 14.95 -13.03
CA THR A 186 -14.17 16.38 -13.36
C THR A 186 -13.92 16.59 -14.85
N ASN A 187 -14.25 17.78 -15.37
CA ASN A 187 -14.19 18.07 -16.80
C ASN A 187 -12.83 17.75 -17.42
N SER A 188 -11.73 18.15 -16.76
CA SER A 188 -10.37 17.85 -17.25
C SER A 188 -10.09 16.35 -17.33
N THR A 189 -10.56 15.58 -16.35
CA THR A 189 -10.38 14.12 -16.34
C THR A 189 -11.22 13.47 -17.43
N MET A 190 -12.46 13.91 -17.62
CA MET A 190 -13.34 13.37 -18.66
C MET A 190 -12.83 13.65 -20.07
N THR A 191 -12.22 14.82 -20.31
CA THR A 191 -11.54 15.11 -21.59
C THR A 191 -10.38 14.14 -21.81
N MET A 192 -9.51 13.98 -20.81
CA MET A 192 -8.38 13.03 -20.89
C MET A 192 -8.86 11.59 -21.14
N LEU A 193 -9.92 11.14 -20.46
CA LEU A 193 -10.49 9.81 -20.68
C LEU A 193 -10.98 9.66 -22.12
N LYS A 194 -11.73 10.63 -22.66
CA LYS A 194 -12.21 10.58 -24.04
C LYS A 194 -11.07 10.53 -25.06
N GLU A 195 -9.96 11.22 -24.80
CA GLU A 195 -8.76 11.14 -25.63
C GLU A 195 -8.12 9.75 -25.57
N VAL A 196 -7.90 9.20 -24.37
CA VAL A 196 -7.26 7.89 -24.19
C VAL A 196 -8.10 6.76 -24.79
N PHE A 197 -9.42 6.82 -24.63
CA PHE A 197 -10.37 5.84 -25.16
C PHE A 197 -10.88 6.15 -26.57
N ALA A 198 -10.28 7.11 -27.29
CA ALA A 198 -10.66 7.40 -28.66
C ALA A 198 -10.47 6.16 -29.56
N GLY A 199 -11.50 5.79 -30.32
CA GLY A 199 -11.49 4.63 -31.20
C GLY A 199 -11.79 3.28 -30.52
N GLU A 200 -11.95 3.25 -29.19
CA GLU A 200 -12.35 2.03 -28.47
C GLU A 200 -13.85 1.84 -28.47
N SER A 201 -14.28 0.58 -28.48
CA SER A 201 -15.69 0.19 -28.30
C SER A 201 -15.95 -0.26 -26.86
N GLY A 202 -17.22 -0.19 -26.44
CA GLY A 202 -17.66 -0.72 -25.14
C GLY A 202 -17.42 0.18 -23.91
N ILE A 203 -16.71 1.31 -24.06
CA ILE A 203 -16.55 2.29 -22.98
C ILE A 203 -17.88 3.00 -22.68
N VAL A 204 -18.21 3.16 -21.40
CA VAL A 204 -19.41 3.88 -20.94
C VAL A 204 -19.01 5.08 -20.11
N PHE A 205 -19.40 6.28 -20.55
CA PHE A 205 -19.18 7.51 -19.79
C PHE A 205 -20.40 7.86 -18.91
N GLY A 206 -20.12 8.21 -17.66
CA GLY A 206 -21.04 8.86 -16.75
C GLY A 206 -21.14 10.38 -17.00
N PRO A 207 -21.94 11.09 -16.19
CA PRO A 207 -22.02 12.54 -16.27
C PRO A 207 -20.64 13.16 -16.00
N SER A 208 -20.29 14.22 -16.72
CA SER A 208 -19.10 15.01 -16.43
C SER A 208 -19.42 16.05 -15.36
N CYS A 209 -18.50 16.27 -14.42
CA CYS A 209 -18.59 17.33 -13.43
C CYS A 209 -17.76 18.55 -13.87
N ARG A 210 -17.98 19.70 -13.23
CA ARG A 210 -17.10 20.89 -13.35
C ARG A 210 -15.69 20.59 -12.84
N SER A 211 -14.77 21.54 -12.98
CA SER A 211 -13.47 21.45 -12.31
C SER A 211 -13.63 21.52 -10.79
N GLY A 212 -12.73 20.91 -10.03
CA GLY A 212 -12.74 20.91 -8.55
C GLY A 212 -12.96 22.32 -7.97
N PRO A 213 -12.11 23.32 -8.32
CA PRO A 213 -12.26 24.70 -7.85
C PRO A 213 -13.59 25.39 -8.19
N LEU A 214 -14.36 24.87 -9.15
CA LEU A 214 -15.66 25.40 -9.58
C LEU A 214 -16.83 24.51 -9.12
N GLY A 215 -16.61 23.70 -8.08
CA GLY A 215 -17.61 22.84 -7.45
C GLY A 215 -17.77 21.45 -8.07
N GLY A 216 -16.82 21.00 -8.89
CA GLY A 216 -16.81 19.63 -9.44
C GLY A 216 -16.79 18.55 -8.36
N ASP A 217 -16.05 18.80 -7.27
CA ASP A 217 -15.97 17.87 -6.14
C ASP A 217 -17.31 17.79 -5.39
N ALA A 218 -18.01 18.91 -5.24
CA ALA A 218 -19.35 18.96 -4.68
C ALA A 218 -20.38 18.22 -5.58
N GLU A 219 -20.24 18.28 -6.91
CA GLU A 219 -21.08 17.50 -7.82
C GLU A 219 -20.84 16.00 -7.67
N LEU A 220 -19.59 15.57 -7.50
CA LEU A 220 -19.25 14.18 -7.20
C LEU A 220 -19.81 13.74 -5.84
N VAL A 221 -19.73 14.60 -4.82
CA VAL A 221 -20.39 14.37 -3.52
C VAL A 221 -21.89 14.15 -3.70
N ALA A 222 -22.56 15.02 -4.46
CA ALA A 222 -24.00 14.89 -4.71
C ALA A 222 -24.35 13.56 -5.40
N GLN A 223 -23.53 13.13 -6.37
CA GLN A 223 -23.69 11.84 -7.04
C GLN A 223 -23.47 10.66 -6.08
N MET A 224 -22.48 10.74 -5.19
CA MET A 224 -22.19 9.73 -4.19
C MET A 224 -23.33 9.61 -3.18
N CYS A 225 -23.82 10.73 -2.64
CA CYS A 225 -24.99 10.78 -1.77
C CYS A 225 -26.25 10.19 -2.43
N SER A 226 -26.35 10.30 -3.75
CA SER A 226 -27.44 9.73 -4.54
C SER A 226 -27.24 8.26 -4.92
N GLY A 227 -26.18 7.60 -4.41
CA GLY A 227 -25.87 6.21 -4.71
C GLY A 227 -25.47 5.95 -6.16
N LYS A 228 -24.89 6.94 -6.85
CA LYS A 228 -24.44 6.83 -8.25
C LYS A 228 -22.94 6.53 -8.39
N ILE A 229 -22.17 6.71 -7.31
CA ILE A 229 -20.73 6.41 -7.27
C ILE A 229 -20.51 5.15 -6.45
N GLY A 230 -19.82 4.16 -7.02
CA GLY A 230 -19.44 2.92 -6.35
C GLY A 230 -18.00 2.96 -5.85
N GLY A 231 -17.13 3.70 -6.53
CA GLY A 231 -15.76 3.91 -6.11
C GLY A 231 -15.16 5.16 -6.73
N MET A 232 -14.02 5.57 -6.19
CA MET A 232 -13.29 6.75 -6.65
C MET A 232 -11.78 6.49 -6.64
N ILE A 233 -11.13 6.80 -7.76
CA ILE A 233 -9.68 6.97 -7.86
C ILE A 233 -9.41 8.47 -7.79
N PHE A 234 -8.82 8.92 -6.69
CA PHE A 234 -8.51 10.32 -6.47
C PHE A 234 -7.02 10.48 -6.22
N PHE A 235 -6.24 10.76 -7.26
CA PHE A 235 -4.81 11.04 -7.10
C PHE A 235 -4.59 12.44 -6.55
N GLN A 236 -4.36 12.49 -5.25
CA GLN A 236 -4.11 13.72 -4.50
C GLN A 236 -2.63 14.08 -4.57
N ASP A 237 -2.37 15.36 -4.81
CA ASP A 237 -1.07 15.98 -4.60
C ASP A 237 -0.91 16.36 -3.12
N PRO A 238 -0.02 15.70 -2.37
CA PRO A 238 0.20 15.96 -0.95
C PRO A 238 1.16 17.13 -0.68
N MET A 239 1.82 17.67 -1.71
CA MET A 239 2.88 18.69 -1.56
C MET A 239 2.37 20.11 -1.82
N SER A 240 1.25 20.26 -2.52
CA SER A 240 0.66 21.56 -2.81
C SER A 240 -0.56 21.87 -1.94
N ALA A 241 -0.71 23.15 -1.58
CA ALA A 241 -1.94 23.67 -1.00
C ALA A 241 -3.02 23.87 -2.09
N HIS A 242 -4.25 23.45 -1.81
CA HIS A 242 -5.37 23.58 -2.74
C HIS A 242 -6.38 24.63 -2.27
N PRO A 243 -6.79 25.59 -3.12
CA PRO A 243 -7.74 26.65 -2.71
C PRO A 243 -9.15 26.12 -2.37
N HIS A 244 -9.42 24.85 -2.70
CA HIS A 244 -10.68 24.15 -2.50
C HIS A 244 -10.52 22.96 -1.55
N GLN A 245 -9.60 23.05 -0.58
CA GLN A 245 -9.31 21.96 0.37
C GLN A 245 -10.56 21.45 1.12
N ALA A 246 -11.47 22.35 1.52
CA ALA A 246 -12.71 21.97 2.19
C ALA A 246 -13.60 21.04 1.32
N ASP A 247 -13.57 21.22 0.00
CA ASP A 247 -14.34 20.40 -0.93
C ASP A 247 -13.68 19.02 -1.10
N ILE A 248 -12.35 18.97 -1.13
CA ILE A 248 -11.55 17.73 -1.15
C ILE A 248 -11.83 16.90 0.11
N ASP A 249 -11.79 17.54 1.28
CA ASP A 249 -12.06 16.90 2.57
C ASP A 249 -13.50 16.40 2.63
N CYS A 250 -14.45 17.18 2.13
CA CYS A 250 -15.85 16.79 2.04
C CYS A 250 -16.03 15.56 1.14
N LEU A 251 -15.39 15.53 -0.03
CA LEU A 251 -15.45 14.41 -0.97
C LEU A 251 -14.90 13.13 -0.34
N CYS A 252 -13.73 13.20 0.30
CA CYS A 252 -13.14 12.05 0.98
C CYS A 252 -14.01 11.58 2.16
N ARG A 253 -14.50 12.52 2.99
CA ARG A 253 -15.36 12.19 4.12
C ARG A 253 -16.66 11.53 3.67
N GLN A 254 -17.25 11.96 2.57
CA GLN A 254 -18.48 11.37 2.06
C GLN A 254 -18.26 9.94 1.52
N ALA A 255 -17.07 9.65 0.96
CA ALA A 255 -16.72 8.27 0.61
C ALA A 255 -16.73 7.36 1.84
N LEU A 256 -16.21 7.85 2.97
CA LEU A 256 -16.25 7.13 4.25
C LEU A 256 -17.70 6.97 4.76
N VAL A 257 -18.52 8.03 4.72
CA VAL A 257 -19.92 7.99 5.16
C VAL A 257 -20.73 6.96 4.37
N HIS A 258 -20.58 6.95 3.05
CA HIS A 258 -21.29 6.05 2.14
C HIS A 258 -20.60 4.69 1.95
N ASN A 259 -19.49 4.47 2.64
CA ASN A 259 -18.68 3.26 2.55
C ASN A 259 -18.38 2.87 1.09
N ALA A 260 -18.03 3.88 0.29
CA ALA A 260 -17.60 3.71 -1.09
C ALA A 260 -16.09 3.45 -1.15
N VAL A 261 -15.65 2.70 -2.16
CA VAL A 261 -14.21 2.47 -2.37
C VAL A 261 -13.54 3.80 -2.69
N ILE A 262 -12.47 4.14 -1.98
CA ILE A 262 -11.65 5.32 -2.24
C ILE A 262 -10.18 4.92 -2.36
N MET A 263 -9.54 5.36 -3.44
CA MET A 263 -8.15 5.06 -3.76
C MET A 263 -7.43 6.40 -3.98
N CYS A 264 -6.70 6.85 -2.96
CA CYS A 264 -6.14 8.21 -2.91
C CYS A 264 -4.76 8.35 -3.57
N ASN A 265 -4.16 7.25 -4.04
CA ASN A 265 -2.83 7.23 -4.65
C ASN A 265 -2.69 6.05 -5.63
N PRO A 266 -1.62 6.02 -6.46
CA PRO A 266 -1.40 4.94 -7.42
C PRO A 266 -1.39 3.53 -6.81
N THR A 267 -0.75 3.33 -5.65
CA THR A 267 -0.64 2.02 -5.00
C THR A 267 -2.01 1.46 -4.61
N THR A 268 -2.83 2.26 -3.93
CA THR A 268 -4.20 1.86 -3.55
C THR A 268 -5.07 1.61 -4.78
N ALA A 269 -4.86 2.37 -5.87
CA ALA A 269 -5.55 2.16 -7.12
C ALA A 269 -5.17 0.83 -7.80
N LEU A 270 -3.90 0.45 -7.82
CA LEU A 270 -3.45 -0.84 -8.35
C LEU A 270 -4.06 -2.03 -7.58
N LEU A 271 -4.04 -1.96 -6.24
CA LEU A 271 -4.63 -3.00 -5.40
C LEU A 271 -6.15 -3.12 -5.62
N GLY A 272 -6.82 -1.97 -5.72
CA GLY A 272 -8.25 -1.92 -6.03
C GLY A 272 -8.57 -2.53 -7.39
N LEU A 273 -7.83 -2.16 -8.44
CA LEU A 273 -8.02 -2.71 -9.78
C LEU A 273 -7.78 -4.22 -9.86
N SER A 274 -6.81 -4.76 -9.12
CA SER A 274 -6.62 -6.21 -9.02
C SER A 274 -7.87 -6.90 -8.46
N THR A 275 -8.42 -6.37 -7.37
CA THR A 275 -9.66 -6.88 -6.76
C THR A 275 -10.86 -6.72 -7.71
N PHE A 276 -10.96 -5.58 -8.39
CA PHE A 276 -12.01 -5.29 -9.36
C PHE A 276 -11.97 -6.29 -10.52
N ARG A 277 -10.77 -6.63 -11.01
CA ARG A 277 -10.59 -7.63 -12.07
C ARG A 277 -11.16 -8.97 -11.63
N THR A 278 -10.78 -9.45 -10.45
CA THR A 278 -11.26 -10.73 -9.91
C THR A 278 -12.77 -10.71 -9.76
N ALA A 279 -13.33 -9.63 -9.21
CA ALA A 279 -14.77 -9.47 -9.06
C ALA A 279 -15.53 -9.56 -10.40
N LEU A 280 -15.02 -8.90 -11.43
CA LEU A 280 -15.63 -8.88 -12.76
C LEU A 280 -15.39 -10.17 -13.55
N LYS A 281 -14.22 -10.81 -13.43
CA LYS A 281 -13.92 -12.09 -14.12
C LYS A 281 -14.69 -13.25 -13.52
N GLU A 282 -14.79 -13.30 -12.20
CA GLU A 282 -15.41 -14.42 -11.49
C GLU A 282 -16.89 -14.19 -11.17
N GLY A 283 -17.43 -13.00 -11.45
CA GLY A 283 -18.83 -12.69 -11.17
C GLY A 283 -19.15 -12.59 -9.68
N LYS A 284 -18.23 -12.02 -8.89
CA LYS A 284 -18.32 -11.90 -7.43
C LYS A 284 -18.58 -10.46 -6.98
N PRO A 285 -19.84 -9.98 -6.97
CA PRO A 285 -20.17 -8.60 -6.60
C PRO A 285 -19.82 -8.28 -5.13
N GLU A 286 -19.72 -9.30 -4.27
CA GLU A 286 -19.32 -9.19 -2.87
C GLU A 286 -17.87 -8.69 -2.68
N LEU A 287 -17.01 -8.80 -3.69
CA LEU A 287 -15.65 -8.25 -3.65
C LEU A 287 -15.62 -6.73 -3.87
N ILE A 288 -16.68 -6.16 -4.46
CA ILE A 288 -16.82 -4.73 -4.75
C ILE A 288 -18.23 -4.21 -4.42
N PRO A 289 -18.72 -4.43 -3.18
CA PRO A 289 -20.14 -4.32 -2.85
C PRO A 289 -20.69 -2.89 -3.03
N SER A 290 -19.85 -1.88 -2.90
CA SER A 290 -20.24 -0.47 -3.08
C SER A 290 -20.71 -0.14 -4.49
N PHE A 291 -20.35 -0.94 -5.50
CA PHE A 291 -20.81 -0.77 -6.89
C PHE A 291 -22.23 -1.29 -7.14
N PHE A 292 -22.75 -2.13 -6.25
CA PHE A 292 -24.03 -2.81 -6.39
C PHE A 292 -25.03 -2.42 -5.30
N PHE A 293 -24.56 -2.15 -4.07
CA PHE A 293 -25.40 -1.97 -2.90
C PHE A 293 -25.19 -0.61 -2.24
N SER A 294 -26.25 -0.02 -1.69
CA SER A 294 -26.14 1.18 -0.85
C SER A 294 -25.55 0.80 0.50
N LEU A 295 -24.31 1.21 0.73
CA LEU A 295 -23.61 0.98 1.98
C LEU A 295 -23.59 2.26 2.82
N GLN A 296 -23.28 2.12 4.10
CA GLN A 296 -23.01 3.24 4.99
C GLN A 296 -21.97 2.81 6.04
N SER A 297 -21.20 3.78 6.55
CA SER A 297 -20.27 3.51 7.64
C SER A 297 -21.01 2.99 8.89
N PRO A 298 -20.43 2.03 9.64
CA PRO A 298 -20.94 1.61 10.94
C PRO A 298 -21.17 2.79 11.91
N ALA A 299 -20.34 3.84 11.82
CA ALA A 299 -20.49 5.04 12.64
C ALA A 299 -21.80 5.80 12.32
N VAL A 300 -22.26 5.78 11.06
CA VAL A 300 -23.55 6.37 10.65
C VAL A 300 -24.71 5.59 11.28
N THR A 301 -24.61 4.26 11.31
CA THR A 301 -25.61 3.40 11.97
C THR A 301 -25.70 3.73 13.47
N ALA A 302 -24.55 3.81 14.15
CA ALA A 302 -24.49 4.17 15.57
C ALA A 302 -25.05 5.58 15.84
N TYR A 303 -24.69 6.55 15.00
CA TYR A 303 -25.19 7.92 15.08
C TYR A 303 -26.73 7.97 14.97
N LYS A 304 -27.31 7.32 13.96
CA LYS A 304 -28.77 7.25 13.78
C LYS A 304 -29.48 6.58 14.95
N ALA A 305 -28.88 5.53 15.54
CA ALA A 305 -29.44 4.86 16.71
C ALA A 305 -29.47 5.79 17.94
N ASN A 306 -28.38 6.52 18.19
CA ASN A 306 -28.31 7.49 19.29
C ASN A 306 -29.29 8.64 19.07
N GLN A 307 -29.39 9.18 17.86
CA GLN A 307 -30.33 10.23 17.53
C GLN A 307 -31.79 9.79 17.78
N LYS A 308 -32.15 8.55 17.42
CA LYS A 308 -33.46 7.98 17.71
C LYS A 308 -33.75 7.91 19.22
N LYS A 309 -32.76 7.47 20.03
CA LYS A 309 -32.90 7.43 21.50
C LYS A 309 -33.17 8.82 22.09
N VAL A 310 -32.43 9.82 21.65
CA VAL A 310 -32.59 11.21 22.10
C VAL A 310 -33.98 11.75 21.73
N ILE A 311 -34.43 11.52 20.50
CA ILE A 311 -35.77 11.94 20.06
C ILE A 311 -36.86 11.25 20.90
N GLN A 312 -36.71 9.95 21.18
CA GLN A 312 -37.64 9.19 22.02
C GLN A 312 -37.68 9.68 23.46
N SER A 313 -36.55 10.06 24.06
CA SER A 313 -36.52 10.63 25.41
C SER A 313 -37.23 11.98 25.48
N PHE A 314 -37.09 12.83 24.46
CA PHE A 314 -37.83 14.10 24.39
C PHE A 314 -39.34 13.89 24.19
N ALA A 315 -39.74 12.94 23.34
CA ALA A 315 -41.15 12.63 23.13
C ALA A 315 -41.84 12.12 24.41
N SER A 316 -41.21 11.16 25.11
CA SER A 316 -41.73 10.61 26.37
C SER A 316 -41.74 11.63 27.52
N SER A 317 -40.76 12.54 27.58
CA SER A 317 -40.76 13.65 28.54
C SER A 317 -41.90 14.64 28.28
N ASN A 318 -42.23 14.91 27.01
CA ASN A 318 -43.34 15.78 26.64
C ASN A 318 -44.71 15.14 26.90
N GLU A 319 -44.86 13.84 26.66
CA GLU A 319 -46.09 13.09 27.00
C GLU A 319 -46.33 13.05 28.51
N ALA A 320 -45.29 12.84 29.32
CA ALA A 320 -45.40 12.89 30.78
C ALA A 320 -45.85 14.28 31.28
N ASN A 321 -45.34 15.36 30.68
CA ASN A 321 -45.74 16.73 31.03
C ASN A 321 -47.17 17.06 30.59
N THR A 322 -47.67 16.51 29.47
CA THR A 322 -49.05 16.78 29.01
C THR A 322 -50.10 16.02 29.83
N VAL A 323 -49.78 14.82 30.32
CA VAL A 323 -50.68 14.09 31.24
C VAL A 323 -50.75 14.76 32.61
N ALA A 324 -49.64 15.32 33.09
CA ALA A 324 -49.62 16.08 34.35
C ALA A 324 -50.46 17.37 34.30
N THR A 325 -50.49 18.08 33.16
CA THR A 325 -51.33 19.31 33.03
C THR A 325 -52.79 19.04 32.70
N ALA A 326 -53.17 17.81 32.38
CA ALA A 326 -54.57 17.43 32.12
C ALA A 326 -55.28 16.83 33.34
N THR A 327 -54.57 16.69 34.48
CA THR A 327 -55.08 16.10 35.72
C THR A 327 -55.25 17.11 36.87
N ASP A 328 -55.05 18.40 36.60
CA ASP A 328 -55.45 19.53 37.45
C ASP A 328 -56.70 20.24 36.87
#